data_AF-A0A5B7JZ21-F1
#
_entry.id   AF-A0A5B7JZ21-F1
#
_cell.length_a   1.000
_cell.length_b   1.000
_cell.length_c   1.000
_cell.angle_alpha   90.00
_cell.angle_beta   90.00
_cell.angle_gamma   90.00
#
_symmetry.space_group_name_H-M   'P 1'
#
loop_
_entity.id
_entity.type
_entity.pdbx_description
1 polymer ?
#
loop_
_entity_poly.entity_id
_entity_poly.type
_entity_poly.pdbx_seq_one_letter_code
_entity_poly.pdbx_strand_id
1 'polypeptide(L)'
;MLHNPNLDNPVADESLWLRSHEISMDMHMDIEHFKGKLWHPIMEKFEKMCPGGRVEDGVCLQILEASPGPRVMKCHYPFSLLPPDMLQSAKVRFSLSYLCIKSKYHIFNIVQVHFSSGHF
;
A
#
# COMPACT_ATOMS: atom_id res chain seq x y z
N MET A 1 15.31 7.28 5.80
CA MET A 1 14.60 6.14 5.18
C MET A 1 14.79 4.92 6.08
N LEU A 2 13.71 4.35 6.64
CA LEU A 2 13.79 3.32 7.69
C LEU A 2 14.60 2.09 7.27
N HIS A 3 14.40 1.60 6.05
CA HIS A 3 15.05 0.39 5.52
C HIS A 3 16.21 0.66 4.55
N ASN A 4 16.57 1.93 4.32
CA ASN A 4 17.65 2.29 3.41
C ASN A 4 18.29 3.63 3.82
N PRO A 5 18.98 3.72 4.97
CA PRO A 5 19.46 4.99 5.49
C PRO A 5 20.50 5.68 4.57
N ASN A 6 21.28 4.91 3.81
CA ASN A 6 22.37 5.42 2.98
C ASN A 6 21.95 5.78 1.55
N LEU A 7 20.66 5.66 1.21
CA LEU A 7 20.10 5.97 -0.11
C LEU A 7 20.64 5.09 -1.26
N ASP A 8 21.25 3.94 -0.95
CA ASP A 8 21.96 3.05 -1.88
C ASP A 8 21.15 1.80 -2.20
N ASN A 9 19.85 1.95 -2.47
CA ASN A 9 18.99 0.79 -2.73
C ASN A 9 19.45 0.10 -4.03
N PRO A 10 19.84 -1.19 -4.01
CA PRO A 10 20.26 -1.91 -5.21
C PRO A 10 19.15 -2.03 -6.26
N VAL A 11 17.89 -1.88 -5.84
CA VAL A 11 16.70 -1.88 -6.71
C VAL A 11 16.05 -0.50 -6.79
N ALA A 12 16.86 0.58 -6.79
CA ALA A 12 16.37 1.95 -6.86
C ALA A 12 15.55 2.24 -8.14
N ASP A 13 15.91 1.62 -9.25
CA ASP A 13 15.26 1.78 -10.56
C ASP A 13 13.94 1.00 -10.69
N GLU A 14 13.65 0.08 -9.76
CA GLU A 14 12.40 -0.66 -9.75
C GLU A 14 11.21 0.20 -9.28
N SER A 15 10.00 -0.23 -9.64
CA SER A 15 8.76 0.37 -9.17
C SER A 15 8.73 0.50 -7.65
N LEU A 16 8.26 1.66 -7.17
CA LEU A 16 8.08 1.93 -5.74
C LEU A 16 7.30 0.81 -5.02
N TRP A 17 6.34 0.18 -5.69
CA TRP A 17 5.53 -0.90 -5.12
C TRP A 17 6.33 -2.19 -4.86
N LEU A 18 7.34 -2.47 -5.68
CA LEU A 18 8.22 -3.63 -5.53
C LEU A 18 9.24 -3.39 -4.40
N ARG A 19 9.91 -2.23 -4.42
CA ARG A 19 10.99 -1.92 -3.48
C ARG A 19 10.55 -1.36 -2.13
N SER A 20 9.35 -0.78 -2.03
CA SER A 20 8.88 -0.20 -0.78
C SER A 20 8.48 -1.29 0.22
N HIS A 21 8.90 -1.12 1.46
CA HIS A 21 8.48 -1.95 2.59
C HIS A 21 7.21 -1.39 3.25
N GLU A 22 6.72 -0.24 2.76
CA GLU A 22 5.44 0.33 3.16
C GLU A 22 4.30 -0.40 2.45
N ILE A 23 3.26 -0.75 3.20
CA ILE A 23 2.01 -1.26 2.66
C ILE A 23 0.92 -0.23 2.93
N SER A 24 0.31 0.26 1.85
CA SER A 24 -0.80 1.21 1.89
C SER A 24 -2.12 0.44 1.84
N MET A 25 -2.96 0.63 2.85
CA MET A 25 -4.32 0.07 2.96
C MET A 25 -5.39 1.05 2.45
N ASP A 26 -5.00 2.08 1.70
CA ASP A 26 -5.91 3.17 1.31
C ASP A 26 -6.62 2.95 -0.02
N MET A 27 -6.20 1.93 -0.76
CA MET A 27 -6.71 1.56 -2.06
C MET A 27 -7.04 0.07 -2.02
N HIS A 28 -8.02 -0.31 -1.20
CA HIS A 28 -8.60 -1.64 -1.30
C HIS A 28 -9.17 -1.78 -2.71
N MET A 29 -8.48 -2.56 -3.51
CA MET A 29 -8.89 -2.85 -4.87
C MET A 29 -9.58 -4.20 -4.85
N ASP A 30 -10.77 -4.25 -5.45
CA ASP A 30 -11.49 -5.49 -5.59
C ASP A 30 -10.68 -6.46 -6.46
N ILE A 31 -10.51 -7.69 -6.00
CA ILE A 31 -9.82 -8.75 -6.74
C ILE A 31 -10.54 -9.02 -8.07
N GLU A 32 -11.86 -8.82 -8.10
CA GLU A 32 -12.66 -8.92 -9.32
C GLU A 32 -12.23 -7.89 -10.38
N HIS A 33 -11.76 -6.70 -9.96
CA HIS A 33 -11.19 -5.70 -10.88
C HIS A 33 -9.84 -6.11 -11.48
N PHE A 34 -9.17 -7.10 -10.88
CA PHE A 34 -7.91 -7.67 -11.36
C PHE A 34 -8.06 -8.97 -12.14
N LYS A 35 -9.27 -9.55 -12.21
CA LYS A 35 -9.51 -10.75 -13.04
C LYS A 35 -9.07 -10.48 -14.48
N GLY A 36 -8.03 -11.18 -14.91
CA GLY A 36 -7.46 -11.08 -16.26
C GLY A 36 -6.36 -10.03 -16.46
N LYS A 37 -6.02 -9.22 -15.45
CA LYS A 37 -4.92 -8.24 -15.51
C LYS A 37 -3.79 -8.66 -14.57
N LEU A 38 -3.00 -9.63 -15.03
CA LEU A 38 -1.86 -10.20 -14.30
C LEU A 38 -0.68 -9.23 -14.06
N TRP A 39 -0.77 -7.97 -14.48
CA TRP A 39 0.37 -7.05 -14.56
C TRP A 39 0.27 -5.90 -13.56
N HIS A 40 0.02 -6.20 -12.28
CA HIS A 40 0.20 -5.21 -11.22
C HIS A 40 1.44 -5.57 -10.39
N PRO A 41 2.40 -4.64 -10.16
CA PRO A 41 3.63 -4.92 -9.42
C PRO A 41 3.41 -5.53 -8.02
N ILE A 42 2.25 -5.29 -7.41
CA ILE A 42 1.90 -5.91 -6.13
C ILE A 42 1.70 -7.43 -6.22
N MET A 43 1.21 -7.92 -7.36
CA MET A 43 1.01 -9.36 -7.59
C MET A 43 2.35 -10.05 -7.85
N GLU A 44 3.25 -9.41 -8.59
CA GLU A 44 4.63 -9.90 -8.75
C GLU A 44 5.35 -9.99 -7.39
N LYS A 45 5.19 -8.96 -6.54
CA LYS A 45 5.70 -8.99 -5.18
C LYS A 45 5.05 -10.09 -4.34
N PHE A 46 3.75 -10.30 -4.49
CA PHE A 46 3.00 -11.35 -3.78
C PHE A 46 3.51 -12.74 -4.13
N GLU A 47 3.63 -13.06 -5.42
CA GLU A 47 4.13 -14.35 -5.89
C GLU A 47 5.56 -14.64 -5.40
N LYS A 48 6.40 -13.60 -5.37
CA LYS A 48 7.78 -13.69 -4.88
C LYS A 48 7.87 -13.90 -3.37
N MET A 49 7.02 -13.22 -2.58
CA MET A 49 7.12 -13.22 -1.12
C MET A 49 6.27 -14.30 -0.44
N CYS A 50 5.18 -14.71 -1.07
CA CYS A 50 4.17 -15.61 -0.48
C CYS A 50 3.92 -16.79 -1.44
N PRO A 51 4.90 -17.71 -1.61
CA PRO A 51 4.69 -18.88 -2.47
C PRO A 51 3.55 -19.74 -1.92
N GLY A 52 2.49 -19.90 -2.71
CA GLY A 52 1.26 -20.60 -2.30
C GLY A 52 0.25 -19.74 -1.54
N GLY A 53 0.47 -18.41 -1.46
CA GLY A 53 -0.49 -17.48 -0.90
C GLY A 53 -1.81 -17.45 -1.68
N ARG A 54 -2.90 -17.17 -0.98
CA ARG A 54 -4.26 -17.17 -1.53
C ARG A 54 -4.77 -15.75 -1.65
N VAL A 55 -5.10 -15.31 -2.85
CA VAL A 55 -5.49 -13.91 -3.12
C VAL A 55 -6.70 -13.50 -2.28
N GLU A 56 -7.66 -14.41 -2.09
CA GLU A 56 -8.85 -14.25 -1.25
C GLU A 56 -8.58 -13.97 0.24
N ASP A 57 -7.43 -14.41 0.76
CA ASP A 57 -7.04 -14.15 2.15
C ASP A 57 -6.40 -12.74 2.31
N GLY A 58 -6.36 -11.96 1.23
CA GLY A 58 -5.89 -10.58 1.19
C GLY A 58 -4.39 -10.48 0.87
N VAL A 59 -4.09 -10.08 -0.37
CA VAL A 59 -2.71 -9.95 -0.89
C VAL A 59 -1.84 -9.04 -0.01
N CYS A 60 -2.31 -7.83 0.31
CA CYS A 60 -1.55 -6.88 1.12
C CYS A 60 -1.27 -7.40 2.53
N LEU A 61 -2.20 -8.17 3.12
CA LEU A 61 -2.05 -8.73 4.47
C LEU A 61 -1.01 -9.84 4.50
N GLN A 62 -1.02 -10.74 3.51
CA GLN A 62 -0.03 -11.80 3.40
C GLN A 62 1.37 -11.27 3.10
N ILE A 63 1.49 -10.28 2.20
CA ILE A 63 2.78 -9.59 1.97
C ILE A 63 3.27 -8.95 3.28
N LEU A 64 2.38 -8.33 4.06
CA LEU A 64 2.73 -7.73 5.34
C LEU A 64 3.24 -8.78 6.33
N GLU A 65 2.59 -9.94 6.41
CA GLU A 65 2.98 -11.05 7.29
C GLU A 65 4.35 -11.62 6.91
N ALA A 66 4.60 -11.79 5.61
CA ALA A 66 5.89 -12.27 5.09
C ALA A 66 7.01 -11.21 5.16
N SER A 67 6.68 -9.92 5.36
CA SER A 67 7.66 -8.84 5.39
C SER A 67 8.47 -8.79 6.68
N PRO A 68 9.80 -8.58 6.61
CA PRO A 68 10.64 -8.45 7.80
C PRO A 68 10.26 -7.21 8.61
N GLY A 69 10.35 -7.32 9.95
CA GLY A 69 10.13 -6.19 10.85
C GLY A 69 11.35 -5.24 10.90
N PRO A 70 11.15 -3.95 11.23
CA PRO A 70 9.90 -3.26 11.56
C PRO A 70 9.07 -2.90 10.32
N ARG A 71 7.74 -3.12 10.36
CA ARG A 71 6.85 -2.87 9.21
C ARG A 71 6.26 -1.45 9.25
N VAL A 72 6.06 -0.86 8.07
CA VAL A 72 5.40 0.45 7.92
C VAL A 72 4.06 0.25 7.24
N MET A 73 2.99 0.67 7.92
CA MET A 73 1.63 0.65 7.38
C MET A 73 1.09 2.06 7.27
N LYS A 74 0.41 2.35 6.17
CA LYS A 74 -0.35 3.58 5.97
C LYS A 74 -1.82 3.22 5.78
N CYS A 75 -2.70 3.91 6.51
CA CYS A 75 -4.13 3.81 6.31
C CYS A 75 -4.88 5.10 6.67
N HIS A 76 -6.05 5.30 6.08
CA HIS A 76 -7.03 6.33 6.45
C HIS A 76 -8.17 5.77 7.30
N TYR A 77 -8.05 4.53 7.79
CA TYR A 77 -9.06 3.94 8.66
C TYR A 77 -9.08 4.64 10.03
N PRO A 78 -10.27 4.91 10.59
CA PRO A 78 -10.37 5.32 11.99
C PRO A 78 -9.87 4.20 12.91
N PHE A 79 -9.34 4.55 14.07
CA PHE A 79 -8.84 3.59 15.06
C PHE A 79 -9.87 2.55 15.50
N SER A 80 -11.16 2.89 15.43
CA SER A 80 -12.26 1.96 15.74
C SER A 80 -12.35 0.75 14.80
N LEU A 81 -11.72 0.82 13.61
CA LEU A 81 -11.65 -0.28 12.64
C LEU A 81 -10.31 -1.02 12.70
N LEU A 82 -9.43 -0.65 13.62
CA LEU A 82 -8.12 -1.29 13.81
C LEU A 82 -8.13 -2.12 15.10
N PRO A 83 -7.20 -3.08 15.27
CA PRO A 83 -7.12 -3.86 16.49
C PRO A 83 -6.97 -2.96 17.72
N PRO A 84 -7.76 -3.18 18.79
CA PRO A 84 -7.81 -2.27 19.94
C PRO A 84 -6.49 -2.22 20.72
N ASP A 85 -5.67 -3.25 20.61
CA ASP A 85 -4.35 -3.40 21.22
C ASP A 85 -3.20 -2.93 20.31
N MET A 86 -3.48 -2.48 19.09
CA MET A 86 -2.47 -2.07 18.12
C MET A 86 -1.58 -0.93 18.62
N LEU A 87 -2.12 0.00 19.42
CA LEU A 87 -1.34 1.09 20.03
C LEU A 87 -0.32 0.61 21.08
N GLN A 88 -0.45 -0.63 21.58
CA GLN A 88 0.49 -1.21 22.54
C GLN A 88 1.71 -1.82 21.83
N SER A 89 1.55 -2.27 20.59
CA SER A 89 2.57 -2.97 19.81
C SER A 89 3.19 -2.13 18.69
N ALA A 90 2.49 -1.10 18.21
CA ALA A 90 2.90 -0.27 17.08
C ALA A 90 3.13 1.20 17.46
N LYS A 91 4.12 1.83 16.81
CA LYS A 91 4.32 3.29 16.87
C LYS A 91 3.44 3.94 15.81
N VAL A 92 2.45 4.71 16.23
CA VAL A 92 1.51 5.39 15.32
C VAL A 92 1.83 6.87 15.19
N ARG A 93 1.84 7.37 13.95
CA ARG A 93 1.89 8.79 13.63
C ARG A 93 0.62 9.18 12.90
N PHE A 94 -0.14 10.11 13.49
CA PHE A 94 -1.35 10.65 12.87
C PHE A 94 -1.03 11.95 12.13
N SER A 95 -1.52 12.09 10.90
CA SER A 95 -1.38 13.32 10.10
C SER A 95 -2.74 13.98 9.93
N LEU A 96 -2.95 15.09 10.64
CA LEU A 96 -4.07 16.00 10.39
C LEU A 96 -3.63 17.11 9.45
N SER A 97 -4.46 17.48 8.50
CA SER A 97 -4.22 18.64 7.64
C SER A 97 -5.51 19.42 7.46
N TYR A 98 -5.49 20.69 7.88
CA TYR A 98 -6.63 21.61 7.72
C TYR A 98 -7.04 21.80 6.26
N LEU A 99 -6.12 21.57 5.30
CA LEU A 99 -6.38 21.65 3.87
C LEU A 99 -6.95 20.36 3.23
N CYS A 100 -7.28 19.33 4.02
CA CYS A 100 -7.67 18.02 3.50
C CYS A 100 -8.85 18.08 2.53
N ILE A 101 -9.81 19.00 2.73
CA ILE A 101 -10.99 19.14 1.86
C ILE A 101 -10.59 19.57 0.44
N LYS A 102 -9.87 20.70 0.30
CA LYS A 102 -9.44 21.19 -1.03
C LYS A 102 -8.50 20.19 -1.71
N SER A 103 -7.59 19.58 -0.94
CA SER A 103 -6.69 18.54 -1.45
C SER A 103 -7.47 17.33 -1.98
N LYS A 104 -8.49 16.85 -1.26
CA LYS A 104 -9.34 15.74 -1.72
C LYS A 104 -10.09 16.08 -3.01
N TYR A 105 -10.61 17.30 -3.17
CA TYR A 105 -11.25 17.72 -4.42
C TYR A 105 -10.27 17.70 -5.61
N HIS A 106 -9.06 18.21 -5.43
CA HIS A 106 -8.04 18.17 -6.48
C HIS A 106 -7.59 16.75 -6.81
N ILE A 107 -7.38 15.90 -5.79
CA ILE A 107 -7.01 14.49 -5.98
C ILE A 107 -8.12 13.75 -6.72
N PHE A 108 -9.39 13.95 -6.33
CA PHE A 108 -10.53 13.31 -6.99
C PHE A 108 -10.61 13.69 -8.47
N ASN A 109 -10.42 14.98 -8.79
CA ASN A 109 -10.39 15.44 -10.18
C ASN A 109 -9.20 14.86 -10.96
N ILE A 110 -8.01 14.78 -10.37
CA ILE A 110 -6.83 14.20 -11.02
C ILE A 110 -7.07 12.71 -11.30
N VAL A 111 -7.56 11.95 -10.31
CA VAL A 111 -7.85 10.52 -10.47
C VAL A 111 -8.91 10.30 -11.55
N GLN A 112 -9.98 11.10 -11.56
CA GLN A 112 -11.05 11.00 -12.56
C GLN A 112 -10.56 11.34 -13.98
N VAL A 113 -9.71 12.35 -14.13
CA VAL A 113 -9.10 12.75 -15.42
C VAL A 113 -8.14 11.67 -15.95
N HIS A 114 -7.33 11.05 -15.10
CA HIS A 114 -6.43 9.96 -15.53
C HIS A 114 -7.17 8.65 -15.85
N PHE A 115 -8.25 8.34 -15.12
CA PHE A 115 -9.09 7.17 -15.45
C PHE A 115 -9.88 7.33 -16.75
N SER A 116 -10.28 8.55 -17.10
CA SER A 116 -11.07 8.83 -18.32
C SER A 116 -10.21 9.01 -19.58
N SER A 117 -8.92 9.34 -19.44
CA SER A 117 -8.00 9.56 -20.56
C SER A 117 -7.19 8.32 -20.97
N GLY A 118 -7.31 7.20 -20.25
CA GLY A 118 -6.73 5.91 -20.65
C GLY A 118 -5.19 5.87 -20.68
N HIS A 119 -4.51 6.87 -20.11
CA HIS A 119 -3.05 6.87 -20.00
C HIS A 119 -2.62 6.13 -18.73
N PHE A 120 -2.27 4.85 -18.90
CA PHE A 120 -1.35 4.09 -18.06
C PHE A 120 -0.33 3.39 -18.96
#